data_AF-A0A7Y8LVT3-F1
#
_entry.id   AF-A0A7Y8LVT3-F1
#
_cell.length_a   1.000
_cell.length_b   1.000
_cell.length_c   1.000
_cell.angle_alpha   90.00
_cell.angle_beta   90.00
_cell.angle_gamma   90.00
#
_symmetry.space_group_name_H-M   'P 1'
#
loop_
_entity.id
_entity.type
_entity.pdbx_description
1 polymer ?
#
loop_
_entity_poly.entity_id
_entity_poly.type
_entity_poly.pdbx_seq_one_letter_code
_entity_poly.pdbx_strand_id
1 'polypeptide(L)'
;MGIKETNRIPRVLVAKIGLDGHSRGAQVVAYGLRDAGMEVIYTGIRQTPAGVARTAIEEGVDVIGISSMVGAHMAIMKKLRKELEKLNAADLPVILGGIIPEEDYDQLRRLGASAIFSPGSELKEIIHFFQQMAKAKEWISEVPGTLAGKYLDDLHLSGTQCERCGQVYFPSRRNCPHCLDDRSIKQIPLSDEGTLHTFVVADMAPPGYPVPHAQGYIDLFEKGPRIFSLLTDYGEPSNLKIGCKMSLKVVRLGRDRDHRMIVGYRFRPSGEVRKGEID
;
A
#
# COMPACT_ATOMS: atom_id res chain seq x y z
N MET A 1 -3.87 -19.17 20.16
CA MET A 1 -5.28 -18.84 19.84
C MET A 1 -5.31 -18.30 18.42
N GLY A 2 -5.79 -19.09 17.46
CA GLY A 2 -5.83 -18.68 16.05
C GLY A 2 -6.79 -17.51 15.87
N ILE A 3 -6.26 -16.34 15.51
CA ILE A 3 -7.06 -15.15 15.23
C ILE A 3 -7.81 -15.43 13.91
N LYS A 4 -9.14 -15.58 13.98
CA LYS A 4 -9.97 -15.61 12.77
C LYS A 4 -9.78 -14.29 12.04
N GLU A 5 -9.19 -14.35 10.83
CA GLU A 5 -9.16 -13.24 9.89
C GLU A 5 -10.59 -12.76 9.62
N THR A 6 -10.98 -11.65 10.22
CA THR A 6 -12.19 -10.94 9.80
C THR A 6 -11.74 -9.96 8.72
N ASN A 7 -11.68 -10.45 7.49
CA ASN A 7 -11.39 -9.61 6.34
C ASN A 7 -12.58 -8.64 6.16
N ARG A 8 -12.34 -7.33 6.28
CA ARG A 8 -13.39 -6.35 5.97
C ARG A 8 -13.69 -6.50 4.48
N ILE A 9 -14.97 -6.66 4.14
CA ILE A 9 -15.39 -6.76 2.73
C ILE A 9 -15.09 -5.40 2.07
N PRO A 10 -14.31 -5.35 0.97
CA PRO A 10 -14.07 -4.10 0.26
C PRO A 10 -15.37 -3.45 -0.21
N ARG A 11 -15.50 -2.14 0.01
CA ARG A 11 -16.64 -1.35 -0.45
C ARG A 11 -16.28 -0.55 -1.69
N VAL A 12 -17.04 -0.73 -2.76
CA VAL A 12 -16.77 -0.06 -4.04
C VAL A 12 -17.97 0.76 -4.47
N LEU A 13 -17.74 2.03 -4.80
CA LEU A 13 -18.73 2.89 -5.41
C LEU A 13 -18.60 2.84 -6.94
N VAL A 14 -19.59 2.30 -7.64
CA VAL A 14 -19.65 2.35 -9.10
C VAL A 14 -20.61 3.46 -9.51
N ALA A 15 -20.08 4.50 -10.15
CA ALA A 15 -20.79 5.73 -10.44
C ALA A 15 -20.81 6.11 -11.92
N LYS A 16 -21.88 6.82 -12.30
CA LYS A 16 -22.00 7.53 -13.58
C LYS A 16 -22.36 8.98 -13.33
N ILE A 17 -21.45 9.86 -13.73
CA ILE A 17 -21.57 11.30 -13.48
C ILE A 17 -22.00 12.01 -14.76
N GLY A 18 -22.88 13.00 -14.62
CA GLY A 18 -23.38 13.82 -15.73
C GLY A 18 -24.45 13.12 -16.55
N LEU A 19 -24.69 13.59 -17.78
CA LEU A 19 -25.84 13.17 -18.59
C LEU A 19 -25.66 11.82 -19.30
N ASP A 20 -24.62 11.06 -18.95
CA ASP A 20 -24.32 9.77 -19.56
C ASP A 20 -25.36 8.70 -19.19
N GLY A 21 -26.21 8.35 -20.16
CA GLY A 21 -27.24 7.32 -20.02
C GLY A 21 -26.75 5.89 -20.20
N HIS A 22 -25.49 5.65 -20.58
CA HIS A 22 -24.99 4.32 -20.90
C HIS A 22 -24.69 3.49 -19.64
N SER A 23 -25.61 2.64 -19.21
CA SER A 23 -25.47 1.88 -17.96
C SER A 23 -24.80 0.51 -18.12
N ARG A 24 -24.82 -0.09 -19.31
CA ARG A 24 -24.46 -1.51 -19.50
C ARG A 24 -23.07 -1.85 -18.96
N GLY A 25 -22.04 -1.11 -19.35
CA GLY A 25 -20.67 -1.37 -18.90
C GLY A 25 -20.51 -1.24 -17.38
N ALA A 26 -21.09 -0.18 -16.80
CA ALA A 26 -21.07 0.04 -15.36
C ALA A 26 -21.79 -1.07 -14.58
N GLN A 27 -22.93 -1.55 -15.10
CA GLN A 27 -23.69 -2.65 -14.50
C GLN A 27 -22.93 -3.98 -14.56
N VAL A 28 -22.31 -4.30 -15.70
CA VAL A 28 -21.48 -5.50 -15.85
C VAL A 28 -20.33 -5.50 -14.85
N VAL A 29 -19.63 -4.36 -14.71
CA VAL A 29 -18.56 -4.21 -13.71
C VAL A 29 -19.12 -4.33 -12.29
N ALA A 30 -20.21 -3.64 -11.97
CA ALA A 30 -20.83 -3.72 -10.64
C ALA A 30 -21.22 -5.15 -10.24
N TYR A 31 -21.83 -5.91 -11.16
CA TYR A 31 -22.14 -7.32 -10.93
C TYR A 31 -20.89 -8.17 -10.78
N GLY A 32 -19.89 -8.00 -11.65
CA GLY A 32 -18.63 -8.72 -11.55
C GLY A 32 -17.88 -8.47 -10.24
N LEU A 33 -17.88 -7.23 -9.74
CA LEU A 33 -17.28 -6.87 -8.46
C LEU A 33 -18.02 -7.51 -7.28
N ARG A 34 -19.35 -7.52 -7.32
CA ARG A 34 -20.19 -8.17 -6.31
C ARG A 34 -19.97 -9.68 -6.30
N ASP A 35 -19.94 -10.30 -7.47
CA ASP A 35 -19.71 -11.75 -7.60
C ASP A 35 -18.28 -12.14 -7.16
N ALA A 36 -17.34 -11.19 -7.21
CA ALA A 36 -16.00 -11.31 -6.64
C ALA A 36 -15.93 -11.03 -5.12
N GLY A 37 -17.08 -10.88 -4.45
CA GLY A 37 -17.18 -10.79 -3.00
C GLY A 37 -17.01 -9.38 -2.42
N MET A 38 -17.12 -8.32 -3.24
CA MET A 38 -17.09 -6.92 -2.76
C MET A 38 -18.50 -6.39 -2.47
N GLU A 39 -18.61 -5.46 -1.54
CA GLU A 39 -19.83 -4.70 -1.29
C GLU A 39 -19.89 -3.55 -2.31
N VAL A 40 -20.87 -3.61 -3.21
CA VAL A 40 -20.94 -2.68 -4.36
C VAL A 40 -22.12 -1.74 -4.20
N ILE A 41 -21.83 -0.44 -4.16
CA ILE A 41 -22.81 0.63 -4.20
C ILE A 41 -22.87 1.14 -5.64
N TYR A 42 -23.97 0.89 -6.33
CA TYR A 42 -24.20 1.42 -7.67
C TYR A 42 -25.09 2.66 -7.61
N THR A 43 -24.56 3.82 -8.01
CA THR A 43 -25.29 5.09 -7.86
C THR A 43 -26.39 5.32 -8.89
N GLY A 44 -26.52 4.44 -9.89
CA GLY A 44 -27.31 4.72 -11.09
C GLY A 44 -26.69 5.81 -11.97
N ILE A 45 -27.49 6.33 -12.90
CA ILE A 45 -27.11 7.35 -13.88
C ILE A 45 -27.37 8.77 -13.37
N ARG A 46 -26.81 9.78 -14.05
CA ARG A 46 -27.12 11.21 -13.81
C ARG A 46 -26.72 11.74 -12.44
N GLN A 47 -25.64 11.20 -11.87
CA GLN A 47 -25.10 11.73 -10.62
C GLN A 47 -24.25 12.98 -10.84
N THR A 48 -24.10 13.76 -9.77
CA THR A 48 -23.18 14.91 -9.75
C THR A 48 -21.85 14.53 -9.11
N PRO A 49 -20.72 15.19 -9.45
CA PRO A 49 -19.45 14.92 -8.78
C PRO A 49 -19.53 15.09 -7.26
N ALA A 50 -20.24 16.12 -6.78
CA ALA A 50 -20.43 16.36 -5.35
C ALA A 50 -21.28 15.28 -4.68
N GLY A 51 -22.31 14.77 -5.36
CA GLY A 51 -23.12 13.65 -4.87
C GLY A 51 -22.27 12.38 -4.72
N VAL A 52 -21.52 12.02 -5.77
CA VAL A 52 -20.62 10.86 -5.74
C VAL A 52 -19.57 10.98 -4.64
N ALA A 53 -18.95 12.16 -4.47
CA ALA A 53 -17.98 12.39 -3.41
C ALA A 53 -18.61 12.20 -2.02
N ARG A 54 -19.81 12.76 -1.77
CA ARG A 54 -20.51 12.57 -0.48
C ARG A 54 -20.84 11.12 -0.21
N THR A 55 -21.47 10.43 -1.17
CA THR A 55 -21.82 9.01 -1.04
C THR A 55 -20.58 8.16 -0.76
N ALA A 56 -19.45 8.45 -1.41
CA ALA A 56 -18.21 7.75 -1.17
C ALA A 56 -17.74 7.85 0.30
N ILE A 57 -17.91 9.01 0.94
CA ILE A 57 -17.52 9.22 2.33
C ILE A 57 -18.55 8.65 3.30
N GLU A 58 -19.83 8.91 3.08
CA GLU A 58 -20.94 8.45 3.92
C GLU A 58 -20.97 6.92 4.02
N GLU A 59 -20.73 6.23 2.91
CA GLU A 59 -20.69 4.77 2.85
C GLU A 59 -19.32 4.17 3.23
N GLY A 60 -18.31 5.03 3.41
CA GLY A 60 -16.94 4.61 3.74
C GLY A 60 -16.32 3.71 2.67
N VAL A 61 -16.43 4.09 1.40
CA VAL A 61 -15.95 3.27 0.27
C VAL A 61 -14.43 3.29 0.17
N ASP A 62 -13.88 2.18 -0.31
CA ASP A 62 -12.45 1.98 -0.50
C ASP A 62 -11.97 2.48 -1.86
N VAL A 63 -12.84 2.42 -2.88
CA VAL A 63 -12.52 2.75 -4.27
C VAL A 63 -13.75 3.30 -4.99
N ILE A 64 -13.56 4.31 -5.84
CA ILE A 64 -14.59 4.80 -6.77
C ILE A 64 -14.29 4.31 -8.19
N GLY A 65 -15.24 3.65 -8.83
CA GLY A 65 -15.24 3.37 -10.27
C GLY A 65 -16.17 4.31 -11.02
N ILE A 66 -15.66 5.04 -12.01
CA ILE A 66 -16.47 5.93 -12.85
C ILE A 66 -16.58 5.35 -14.26
N SER A 67 -17.80 5.24 -14.76
CA SER A 67 -18.05 4.91 -16.16
C SER A 67 -18.42 6.16 -16.96
N SER A 68 -17.60 6.51 -17.96
CA SER A 68 -17.77 7.67 -18.85
C SER A 68 -17.72 7.25 -20.32
N MET A 69 -18.80 7.50 -21.06
CA MET A 69 -18.94 7.15 -22.49
C MET A 69 -19.28 8.36 -23.38
N VAL A 70 -19.32 9.58 -22.84
CA VAL A 70 -19.76 10.80 -23.56
C VAL A 70 -18.72 11.91 -23.59
N GLY A 71 -17.43 11.58 -23.50
CA GLY A 71 -16.31 12.53 -23.65
C GLY A 71 -16.14 13.55 -22.52
N ALA A 72 -16.89 13.43 -21.41
CA ALA A 72 -16.86 14.39 -20.30
C ALA A 72 -15.86 14.00 -19.18
N HIS A 73 -15.08 12.92 -19.36
CA HIS A 73 -14.19 12.33 -18.35
C HIS A 73 -13.22 13.34 -17.74
N MET A 74 -12.63 14.24 -18.54
CA MET A 74 -11.69 15.26 -18.04
C MET A 74 -12.37 16.22 -17.06
N ALA A 75 -13.52 16.77 -17.43
CA ALA A 75 -14.25 17.71 -16.60
C ALA A 75 -14.83 17.04 -15.35
N ILE A 76 -15.31 15.80 -15.49
CA ILE A 76 -15.81 14.97 -14.39
C ILE A 76 -14.68 14.72 -13.39
N MET A 77 -13.51 14.27 -13.84
CA MET A 77 -12.39 13.92 -12.99
C MET A 77 -11.89 15.14 -12.20
N LYS A 78 -11.70 16.29 -12.86
CA LYS A 78 -11.31 17.55 -12.21
C LYS A 78 -12.29 17.96 -11.11
N LYS A 79 -13.59 17.93 -11.41
CA LYS A 79 -14.64 18.31 -10.45
C LYS A 79 -14.71 17.33 -9.29
N LEU A 80 -14.68 16.02 -9.56
CA LEU A 80 -14.75 15.01 -8.51
C LEU A 80 -13.57 15.13 -7.55
N ARG A 81 -12.34 15.28 -8.07
CA ARG A 81 -11.14 15.45 -7.24
C ARG A 81 -11.24 16.67 -6.33
N LYS A 82 -11.72 17.79 -6.86
CA LYS A 82 -11.97 19.00 -6.06
C LYS A 82 -13.01 18.76 -4.95
N GLU A 83 -14.07 18.00 -5.21
CA GLU A 83 -15.08 17.69 -4.18
C GLU A 83 -14.53 16.71 -3.13
N LEU A 84 -13.74 15.71 -3.52
CA LEU A 84 -13.07 14.80 -2.58
C LEU A 84 -12.05 15.53 -1.70
N GLU A 85 -11.30 16.48 -2.25
CA GLU A 85 -10.34 17.30 -1.50
C GLU A 85 -11.04 18.14 -0.42
N LYS A 86 -12.18 18.77 -0.73
CA LYS A 86 -12.98 19.50 0.26
C LYS A 86 -13.48 18.62 1.42
N LEU A 87 -13.64 17.33 1.17
CA LEU A 87 -14.09 16.34 2.16
C LEU A 87 -12.93 15.60 2.83
N ASN A 88 -11.68 16.06 2.68
CA ASN A 88 -10.47 15.41 3.20
C ASN A 88 -10.26 13.96 2.75
N ALA A 89 -10.65 13.66 1.50
CA ALA A 89 -10.57 12.32 0.91
C ALA A 89 -9.87 12.31 -0.46
N ALA A 90 -8.90 13.20 -0.64
CA ALA A 90 -8.13 13.30 -1.88
C ALA A 90 -7.35 12.02 -2.22
N ASP A 91 -7.02 11.21 -1.21
CA ASP A 91 -6.34 9.92 -1.29
C ASP A 91 -7.22 8.78 -1.81
N LEU A 92 -8.55 8.98 -1.89
CA LEU A 92 -9.47 7.94 -2.33
C LEU A 92 -9.18 7.54 -3.80
N PRO A 93 -8.88 6.27 -4.09
CA PRO A 93 -8.60 5.81 -5.45
C PRO A 93 -9.82 5.97 -6.37
N VAL A 94 -9.56 6.45 -7.58
CA VAL A 94 -10.59 6.63 -8.62
C VAL A 94 -10.14 5.89 -9.87
N ILE A 95 -10.91 4.89 -10.29
CA ILE A 95 -10.72 4.14 -11.53
C ILE A 95 -11.69 4.68 -12.56
N LEU A 96 -11.21 4.88 -13.80
CA LEU A 96 -12.03 5.34 -14.91
C LEU A 96 -12.26 4.18 -15.88
N GLY A 97 -13.45 4.13 -16.48
CA GLY A 97 -13.73 3.21 -17.56
C GLY A 97 -14.71 3.78 -18.58
N GLY A 98 -14.70 3.23 -19.78
CA GLY A 98 -15.57 3.62 -20.89
C GLY A 98 -14.78 4.12 -22.10
N ILE A 99 -15.43 4.92 -22.95
CA ILE A 99 -14.82 5.41 -24.19
C ILE A 99 -14.04 6.69 -23.85
N ILE A 100 -12.75 6.52 -23.59
CA ILE A 100 -11.82 7.59 -23.22
C ILE A 100 -10.68 7.59 -24.26
N PRO A 101 -10.42 8.71 -24.95
CA PRO A 101 -9.28 8.82 -25.87
C PRO A 101 -7.93 8.57 -25.17
N GLU A 102 -7.02 7.84 -25.81
CA GLU A 102 -5.71 7.53 -25.23
C GLU A 102 -4.87 8.79 -24.97
N GLU A 103 -5.02 9.83 -25.79
CA GLU A 103 -4.38 11.14 -25.61
C GLU A 103 -4.71 11.80 -24.26
N ASP A 104 -5.85 11.46 -23.65
CA ASP A 104 -6.26 12.00 -22.35
C ASP A 104 -5.69 11.22 -21.16
N TYR A 105 -5.10 10.03 -21.38
CA TYR A 105 -4.72 9.11 -20.30
C TYR A 105 -3.70 9.72 -19.34
N ASP A 106 -2.66 10.35 -19.86
CA ASP A 106 -1.61 10.95 -19.03
C ASP A 106 -2.14 12.11 -18.21
N GLN A 107 -3.04 12.91 -18.79
CA GLN A 107 -3.67 14.01 -18.06
C GLN A 107 -4.61 13.48 -16.97
N LEU A 108 -5.38 12.44 -17.24
CA LEU A 108 -6.23 11.78 -16.25
C LEU A 108 -5.42 11.17 -15.10
N ARG A 109 -4.29 10.52 -15.39
CA ARG A 109 -3.36 10.00 -14.36
C ARG A 109 -2.79 11.13 -13.50
N ARG A 110 -2.38 12.25 -14.11
CA ARG A 110 -1.92 13.45 -13.36
C ARG A 110 -3.03 14.07 -12.50
N LEU A 111 -4.30 13.93 -12.91
CA LEU A 111 -5.46 14.30 -12.10
C LEU A 111 -5.81 13.25 -11.04
N GLY A 112 -5.05 12.16 -10.93
CA GLY A 112 -5.18 11.14 -9.90
C GLY A 112 -5.99 9.91 -10.33
N ALA A 113 -6.24 9.66 -11.61
CA ALA A 113 -6.85 8.40 -12.02
C ALA A 113 -5.89 7.24 -11.73
N SER A 114 -6.36 6.25 -10.97
CA SER A 114 -5.56 5.09 -10.55
C SER A 114 -5.40 4.05 -11.67
N ALA A 115 -6.45 3.89 -12.49
CA ALA A 115 -6.43 3.11 -13.73
C ALA A 115 -7.48 3.64 -14.70
N ILE A 116 -7.32 3.29 -15.98
CA ILE A 116 -8.24 3.63 -17.06
C ILE A 116 -8.49 2.35 -17.87
N PHE A 117 -9.76 1.94 -17.99
CA PHE A 117 -10.17 0.75 -18.72
C PHE A 117 -11.01 1.13 -19.96
N SER A 118 -10.49 0.84 -21.14
CA SER A 118 -11.15 1.08 -22.42
C SER A 118 -12.15 -0.04 -22.78
N PRO A 119 -12.99 0.14 -23.81
CA PRO A 119 -13.82 -0.95 -24.29
C PRO A 119 -12.98 -2.16 -24.70
N GLY A 120 -13.37 -3.35 -24.24
CA GLY A 120 -12.65 -4.59 -24.50
C GLY A 120 -11.75 -5.06 -23.35
N SER A 121 -11.50 -4.23 -22.32
CA SER A 121 -10.80 -4.67 -21.10
C SER A 121 -11.49 -5.88 -20.46
N GLU A 122 -10.70 -6.85 -20.01
CA GLU A 122 -11.23 -8.06 -19.39
C GLU A 122 -11.80 -7.76 -18.00
N LEU A 123 -13.00 -8.28 -17.71
CA LEU A 123 -13.65 -8.09 -16.42
C LEU A 123 -12.78 -8.58 -15.25
N LYS A 124 -12.02 -9.67 -15.44
CA LYS A 124 -11.11 -10.20 -14.43
C LYS A 124 -10.00 -9.21 -14.06
N GLU A 125 -9.45 -8.51 -15.04
CA GLU A 125 -8.41 -7.49 -14.84
C GLU A 125 -8.97 -6.30 -14.04
N ILE A 126 -10.17 -5.85 -14.42
CA ILE A 126 -10.88 -4.78 -13.71
C ILE A 126 -11.09 -5.18 -12.24
N ILE A 127 -11.66 -6.36 -11.99
CA ILE A 127 -11.90 -6.88 -10.63
C ILE A 127 -10.60 -6.91 -9.83
N HIS A 128 -9.52 -7.45 -10.41
CA HIS A 128 -8.23 -7.55 -9.77
C HIS A 128 -7.70 -6.16 -9.35
N PHE A 129 -7.84 -5.16 -10.22
CA PHE A 129 -7.40 -3.81 -9.92
C PHE A 129 -8.21 -3.14 -8.80
N PHE A 130 -9.53 -3.36 -8.75
CA PHE A 130 -10.37 -2.90 -7.62
C PHE A 130 -9.95 -3.55 -6.31
N GLN A 131 -9.70 -4.86 -6.31
CA GLN A 131 -9.21 -5.59 -5.14
C GLN A 131 -7.87 -5.04 -4.66
N GLN A 132 -6.94 -4.75 -5.57
CA GLN A 132 -5.67 -4.12 -5.22
C GLN A 132 -5.90 -2.74 -4.57
N MET A 133 -6.65 -1.84 -5.23
CA MET A 133 -6.90 -0.48 -4.70
C MET A 133 -7.53 -0.50 -3.31
N ALA A 134 -8.46 -1.42 -3.06
CA ALA A 134 -9.10 -1.54 -1.75
C ALA A 134 -8.14 -2.00 -0.65
N LYS A 135 -7.18 -2.88 -0.99
CA LYS A 135 -6.13 -3.32 -0.06
C LYS A 135 -5.12 -2.22 0.29
N ALA A 136 -5.04 -1.14 -0.49
CA ALA A 136 -4.05 -0.09 -0.26
C ALA A 136 -4.29 0.72 1.04
N LYS A 137 -5.49 0.65 1.61
CA LYS A 137 -5.82 1.26 2.92
C LYS A 137 -5.67 0.29 4.09
N GLU A 138 -5.23 -0.94 3.85
CA GLU A 138 -5.25 -1.99 4.86
C GLU A 138 -4.04 -2.00 5.78
N TRP A 139 -3.07 -1.09 5.67
CA TRP A 139 -1.89 -1.17 6.52
C TRP A 139 -1.31 0.18 6.97
N ILE A 140 -0.62 0.13 8.11
CA ILE A 140 0.22 1.20 8.65
C ILE A 140 1.51 0.60 9.19
N SER A 141 2.63 1.33 9.09
CA SER A 141 3.90 0.87 9.64
C SER A 141 3.92 0.97 11.17
N GLU A 142 4.50 -0.03 11.83
CA GLU A 142 4.81 -0.05 13.28
C GLU A 142 5.55 1.22 13.70
N VAL A 143 6.51 1.64 12.87
CA VAL A 143 7.30 2.85 13.08
C VAL A 143 7.20 3.72 11.82
N PRO A 144 6.60 4.92 11.90
CA PRO A 144 6.45 5.80 10.76
C PRO A 144 7.76 6.02 10.00
N GLY A 145 7.67 5.95 8.67
CA GLY A 145 8.80 6.18 7.78
C GLY A 145 9.74 4.99 7.59
N THR A 146 9.47 3.82 8.17
CA THR A 146 10.32 2.62 8.00
C THR A 146 9.94 1.76 6.78
N LEU A 147 8.65 1.69 6.46
CA LEU A 147 8.14 0.95 5.30
C LEU A 147 7.39 1.90 4.36
N ALA A 148 7.53 1.68 3.06
CA ALA A 148 6.75 2.32 2.01
C ALA A 148 6.29 1.28 0.99
N GLY A 149 5.22 1.60 0.28
CA GLY A 149 4.55 0.73 -0.68
C GLY A 149 3.08 1.11 -0.77
N LYS A 150 2.37 0.57 -1.75
CA LYS A 150 0.93 0.80 -1.90
C LYS A 150 0.12 -0.35 -1.30
N TYR A 151 0.62 -1.57 -1.37
CA TYR A 151 -0.01 -2.80 -0.90
C TYR A 151 0.90 -3.51 0.11
N LEU A 152 0.51 -4.69 0.57
CA LEU A 152 1.36 -5.50 1.47
C LEU A 152 2.52 -6.17 0.73
N ASP A 153 2.31 -6.52 -0.54
CA ASP A 153 3.26 -7.32 -1.33
C ASP A 153 4.36 -6.45 -1.98
N ASP A 154 4.22 -5.12 -1.99
CA ASP A 154 5.20 -4.16 -2.52
C ASP A 154 5.91 -3.35 -1.41
N LEU A 155 5.74 -3.77 -0.15
CA LEU A 155 6.37 -3.12 0.98
C LEU A 155 7.88 -3.34 0.96
N HIS A 156 8.60 -2.22 1.03
CA HIS A 156 10.05 -2.15 1.07
C HIS A 156 10.51 -1.15 2.13
N LEU A 157 11.78 -1.25 2.53
CA LEU A 157 12.36 -0.30 3.47
C LEU A 157 12.41 1.10 2.87
N SER A 158 11.90 2.08 3.61
CA SER A 158 11.87 3.48 3.16
C SER A 158 12.95 4.30 3.85
N GLY A 159 13.84 4.86 3.05
CA GLY A 159 14.88 5.77 3.50
C GLY A 159 14.77 7.13 2.84
N THR A 160 15.71 8.00 3.19
CA THR A 160 15.88 9.29 2.53
C THR A 160 17.34 9.54 2.21
N GLN A 161 17.61 10.07 1.02
CA GLN A 161 18.93 10.56 0.63
C GLN A 161 18.91 12.09 0.59
N CYS A 162 19.91 12.71 1.20
CA CYS A 162 20.14 14.14 1.03
C CYS A 162 20.82 14.38 -0.32
N GLU A 163 20.20 15.17 -1.19
CA GLU A 163 20.75 15.51 -2.50
C GLU A 163 21.97 16.44 -2.41
N ARG A 164 22.16 17.10 -1.26
CA ARG A 164 23.29 18.00 -1.02
C ARG A 164 24.57 17.29 -0.57
N CYS A 165 24.50 16.37 0.40
CA CYS A 165 25.67 15.66 0.90
C CYS A 165 25.73 14.17 0.51
N GLY A 166 24.69 13.64 -0.12
CA GLY A 166 24.59 12.23 -0.53
C GLY A 166 24.28 11.25 0.61
N GLN A 167 24.22 11.71 1.86
CA GLN A 167 23.99 10.83 3.02
C GLN A 167 22.61 10.18 2.97
N VAL A 168 22.56 8.89 3.27
CA VAL A 168 21.34 8.08 3.33
C VAL A 168 20.95 7.83 4.78
N TYR A 169 19.65 7.94 5.07
CA TYR A 169 19.09 7.79 6.40
C TYR A 169 17.92 6.80 6.41
N PHE A 170 17.80 6.11 7.54
CA PHE A 170 16.66 5.29 7.91
C PHE A 170 16.29 5.60 9.38
N PRO A 171 15.00 5.63 9.76
CA PRO A 171 13.82 5.70 8.88
C PRO A 171 13.85 6.93 7.95
N SER A 172 12.93 7.03 6.99
CA SER A 172 12.77 8.23 6.18
C SER A 172 12.48 9.47 7.05
N ARG A 173 13.03 10.63 6.66
CA ARG A 173 12.98 11.90 7.43
C ARG A 173 12.63 13.08 6.53
N ARG A 174 12.16 14.18 7.13
CA ARG A 174 11.87 15.43 6.39
C ARG A 174 13.09 16.35 6.21
N ASN A 175 14.17 16.10 6.94
CA ASN A 175 15.37 16.94 6.94
C ASN A 175 16.65 16.11 7.04
N CYS A 176 17.76 16.67 6.57
CA CYS A 176 19.09 16.11 6.69
C CYS A 176 19.72 16.55 8.03
N PRO A 177 20.02 15.63 8.97
CA PRO A 177 20.68 15.99 10.22
C PRO A 177 22.14 16.44 10.04
N HIS A 178 22.77 16.12 8.90
CA HIS A 178 24.13 16.58 8.59
C HIS A 178 24.14 18.01 8.02
N CYS A 179 23.28 18.30 7.04
CA CYS A 179 23.23 19.61 6.37
C CYS A 179 22.29 20.61 7.02
N LEU A 180 21.42 20.15 7.94
CA LEU A 180 20.30 20.90 8.51
C LEU A 180 19.36 21.48 7.44
N ASP A 181 19.27 20.80 6.31
CA ASP A 181 18.47 21.19 5.15
C ASP A 181 17.22 20.31 5.02
N ASP A 182 16.08 20.91 4.76
CA ASP A 182 14.77 20.26 4.62
C ASP A 182 14.20 20.32 3.19
N ARG A 183 14.95 20.89 2.23
CA ARG A 183 14.50 21.08 0.84
C ARG A 183 15.12 20.09 -0.13
N SER A 184 16.31 19.59 0.18
CA SER A 184 17.11 18.68 -0.64
C SER A 184 17.07 17.26 -0.09
N ILE A 185 15.88 16.80 0.30
CA ILE A 185 15.65 15.43 0.78
C ILE A 185 14.77 14.68 -0.19
N LYS A 186 15.30 13.57 -0.70
CA LYS A 186 14.59 12.66 -1.58
C LYS A 186 14.30 11.36 -0.85
N GLN A 187 13.04 10.95 -0.79
CA GLN A 187 12.66 9.62 -0.32
C GLN A 187 13.10 8.58 -1.35
N ILE A 188 13.74 7.51 -0.88
CA ILE A 188 14.27 6.44 -1.73
C ILE A 188 13.92 5.07 -1.12
N PRO A 189 13.70 4.03 -1.95
CA PRO A 189 13.72 2.66 -1.47
C PRO A 189 15.14 2.30 -1.00
N LEU A 190 15.24 1.51 0.07
CA LEU A 190 16.50 0.91 0.52
C LEU A 190 16.53 -0.57 0.14
N SER A 191 17.73 -1.15 0.08
CA SER A 191 17.89 -2.57 -0.19
C SER A 191 17.19 -3.42 0.88
N ASP A 192 16.48 -4.45 0.42
CA ASP A 192 15.87 -5.48 1.27
C ASP A 192 16.91 -6.53 1.72
N GLU A 193 18.17 -6.37 1.34
CA GLU A 193 19.26 -7.26 1.69
C GLU A 193 20.37 -6.52 2.44
N GLY A 194 21.08 -7.26 3.28
CA GLY A 194 22.24 -6.75 4.00
C GLY A 194 23.06 -7.84 4.67
N THR A 195 24.02 -7.41 5.48
CA THR A 195 24.86 -8.30 6.27
C THR A 195 24.63 -8.05 7.76
N LEU A 196 24.53 -9.14 8.54
CA LEU A 196 24.43 -9.04 9.99
C LEU A 196 25.74 -8.49 10.57
N HIS A 197 25.71 -7.26 11.08
CA HIS A 197 26.87 -6.59 11.64
C HIS A 197 27.21 -7.09 13.05
N THR A 198 26.18 -7.17 13.89
CA THR A 198 26.27 -7.67 15.27
C THR A 198 24.88 -8.04 15.76
N PHE A 199 24.78 -8.91 16.75
CA PHE A 199 23.52 -9.31 17.34
C PHE A 199 23.66 -9.67 18.82
N VAL A 200 22.53 -9.66 19.51
CA VAL A 200 22.37 -10.21 20.86
C VAL A 200 21.15 -11.10 20.88
N VAL A 201 21.24 -12.19 21.65
CA VAL A 201 20.12 -13.09 21.93
C VAL A 201 19.71 -12.81 23.36
N ALA A 202 18.44 -12.45 23.54
CA ALA A 202 17.89 -12.11 24.84
C ALA A 202 17.00 -13.25 25.33
N ASP A 203 17.39 -13.81 26.48
CA ASP A 203 16.62 -14.84 27.20
C ASP A 203 15.60 -14.23 28.18
N MET A 204 15.60 -12.91 28.32
CA MET A 204 14.65 -12.14 29.13
C MET A 204 13.99 -11.07 28.27
N ALA A 205 12.66 -10.92 28.39
CA ALA A 205 11.90 -9.91 27.68
C ALA A 205 10.74 -9.37 28.53
N PRO A 206 10.24 -8.15 28.24
CA PRO A 206 9.00 -7.66 28.82
C PRO A 206 7.82 -8.62 28.56
N PRO A 207 6.77 -8.60 29.41
CA PRO A 207 5.57 -9.41 29.18
C PRO A 207 5.01 -9.24 27.77
N GLY A 208 4.74 -10.34 27.09
CA GLY A 208 4.20 -10.36 25.72
C GLY A 208 5.25 -10.55 24.61
N TYR A 209 6.55 -10.58 24.93
CA TYR A 209 7.59 -10.92 23.98
C TYR A 209 8.08 -12.37 24.15
N PRO A 210 8.15 -13.16 23.06
CA PRO A 210 8.72 -14.50 23.14
C PRO A 210 10.21 -14.43 23.46
N VAL A 211 10.68 -15.38 24.26
CA VAL A 211 12.10 -15.63 24.53
C VAL A 211 12.44 -17.07 24.15
N PRO A 212 13.65 -17.35 23.62
CA PRO A 212 14.69 -16.37 23.28
C PRO A 212 14.30 -15.55 22.04
N HIS A 213 14.66 -14.26 22.02
CA HIS A 213 14.56 -13.44 20.81
C HIS A 213 15.91 -12.81 20.47
N ALA A 214 16.24 -12.74 19.19
CA ALA A 214 17.46 -12.10 18.73
C ALA A 214 17.18 -10.73 18.14
N GLN A 215 18.11 -9.80 18.34
CA GLN A 215 18.10 -8.47 17.77
C GLN A 215 19.50 -8.08 17.33
N GLY A 216 19.61 -7.28 16.28
CA GLY A 216 20.91 -6.96 15.72
C GLY A 216 20.91 -5.73 14.82
N TYR A 217 22.12 -5.39 14.38
CA TYR A 217 22.34 -4.37 13.39
C TYR A 217 22.63 -5.00 12.03
N ILE A 218 22.00 -4.47 10.99
CA ILE A 218 22.15 -4.91 9.61
C ILE A 218 22.85 -3.80 8.82
N ASP A 219 23.97 -4.12 8.19
CA ASP A 219 24.61 -3.27 7.19
C ASP A 219 23.92 -3.53 5.85
N LEU A 220 23.02 -2.63 5.43
CA LEU A 220 22.28 -2.77 4.17
C LEU A 220 23.20 -2.66 2.95
N PHE A 221 22.88 -3.40 1.90
CA PHE A 221 23.60 -3.31 0.62
C PHE A 221 23.29 -2.00 -0.13
N GLU A 222 23.96 -1.82 -1.27
CA GLU A 222 23.74 -0.67 -2.18
C GLU A 222 23.96 0.72 -1.52
N LYS A 223 24.96 0.81 -0.62
CA LYS A 223 25.25 2.01 0.19
C LYS A 223 24.11 2.40 1.15
N GLY A 224 23.28 1.45 1.54
CA GLY A 224 22.30 1.65 2.59
C GLY A 224 22.94 1.88 3.97
N PRO A 225 22.21 2.52 4.91
CA PRO A 225 22.70 2.76 6.26
C PRO A 225 22.72 1.46 7.08
N ARG A 226 23.48 1.45 8.17
CA ARG A 226 23.33 0.44 9.22
C ARG A 226 22.02 0.67 9.96
N ILE A 227 21.18 -0.36 10.07
CA ILE A 227 19.87 -0.27 10.73
C ILE A 227 19.74 -1.29 11.85
N PHE A 228 18.94 -0.96 12.87
CA PHE A 228 18.53 -1.90 13.91
C PHE A 228 17.36 -2.75 13.42
N SER A 229 17.35 -4.04 13.77
CA SER A 229 16.21 -4.93 13.52
C SER A 229 16.10 -6.01 14.58
N LEU A 230 14.88 -6.35 14.97
CA LEU A 230 14.59 -7.66 15.53
C LEU A 230 14.82 -8.73 14.45
N LEU A 231 15.42 -9.86 14.83
CA LEU A 231 15.75 -10.95 13.93
C LEU A 231 14.65 -12.02 13.99
N THR A 232 14.43 -12.72 12.88
CA THR A 232 13.39 -13.75 12.77
C THR A 232 13.84 -14.87 11.85
N ASP A 233 13.08 -15.96 11.80
CA ASP A 233 13.32 -17.15 10.97
C ASP A 233 14.77 -17.69 11.05
N TYR A 234 15.46 -17.52 12.19
CA TYR A 234 16.82 -18.02 12.37
C TYR A 234 16.87 -19.44 12.97
N GLY A 235 15.73 -19.99 13.39
CA GLY A 235 15.68 -21.27 14.10
C GLY A 235 16.42 -21.17 15.43
N GLU A 236 17.51 -21.93 15.57
CA GLU A 236 18.38 -21.90 16.74
C GLU A 236 19.30 -20.66 16.74
N PRO A 237 19.57 -20.04 17.91
CA PRO A 237 20.51 -18.91 18.02
C PRO A 237 21.90 -19.15 17.43
N SER A 238 22.36 -20.41 17.41
CA SER A 238 23.66 -20.81 16.83
C SER A 238 23.74 -20.64 15.30
N ASN A 239 22.60 -20.47 14.62
CA ASN A 239 22.53 -20.20 13.19
C ASN A 239 22.85 -18.73 12.86
N LEU A 240 22.79 -17.82 13.84
CA LEU A 240 23.16 -16.42 13.66
C LEU A 240 24.67 -16.27 13.78
N LYS A 241 25.28 -15.67 12.75
CA LYS A 241 26.72 -15.38 12.70
C LYS A 241 26.94 -13.98 12.17
N ILE A 242 27.83 -13.23 12.81
CA ILE A 242 28.31 -11.96 12.26
C ILE A 242 28.83 -12.22 10.84
N GLY A 243 28.41 -11.38 9.89
CA GLY A 243 28.75 -11.54 8.48
C GLY A 243 27.75 -12.36 7.67
N CYS A 244 26.73 -13.00 8.26
CA CYS A 244 25.74 -13.72 7.46
C CYS A 244 24.87 -12.75 6.64
N LYS A 245 24.48 -13.20 5.44
CA LYS A 245 23.54 -12.46 4.60
C LYS A 245 22.16 -12.50 5.23
N MET A 246 21.48 -11.37 5.19
CA MET A 246 20.17 -11.18 5.78
C MET A 246 19.22 -10.57 4.74
N SER A 247 17.94 -10.94 4.82
CA SER A 247 16.86 -10.44 3.97
C SER A 247 15.73 -9.88 4.82
N LEU A 248 15.09 -8.83 4.29
CA LEU A 248 13.91 -8.23 4.86
C LEU A 248 12.78 -9.26 4.93
N LYS A 249 12.08 -9.26 6.06
CA LYS A 249 10.78 -9.88 6.21
C LYS A 249 9.82 -8.87 6.81
N VAL A 250 8.77 -8.55 6.05
CA VAL A 250 7.65 -7.79 6.58
C VAL A 250 6.81 -8.70 7.47
N VAL A 251 6.53 -8.26 8.69
CA VAL A 251 5.75 -9.02 9.68
C VAL A 251 4.45 -8.30 10.00
N ARG A 252 3.38 -9.08 10.16
CA ARG A 252 2.07 -8.57 10.60
C ARG A 252 2.03 -8.62 12.13
N LEU A 253 1.89 -7.46 12.77
CA LEU A 253 1.93 -7.34 14.22
C LEU A 253 0.55 -7.34 14.85
N GLY A 254 -0.45 -6.88 14.11
CA GLY A 254 -1.81 -6.80 14.59
C GLY A 254 -2.65 -5.86 13.73
N ARG A 255 -3.68 -5.28 14.34
CA ARG A 255 -4.51 -4.24 13.73
C ARG A 255 -4.69 -3.08 14.69
N ASP A 256 -4.85 -1.88 14.14
CA ASP A 256 -5.21 -0.70 14.91
C ASP A 256 -6.73 -0.60 15.13
N ARG A 257 -7.18 0.51 15.74
CA ARG A 257 -8.61 0.77 16.02
C ARG A 257 -9.46 0.91 14.77
N ASP A 258 -8.85 1.29 13.65
CA ASP A 258 -9.50 1.46 12.35
C ASP A 258 -9.45 0.16 11.51
N HIS A 259 -9.06 -0.96 12.14
CA HIS A 259 -8.88 -2.27 11.54
C HIS A 259 -7.78 -2.34 10.45
N ARG A 260 -6.88 -1.35 10.40
CA ARG A 260 -5.71 -1.38 9.51
C ARG A 260 -4.65 -2.29 10.10
N MET A 261 -4.03 -3.11 9.27
CA MET A 261 -2.93 -4.00 9.59
C MET A 261 -1.69 -3.20 10.01
N ILE A 262 -1.21 -3.43 11.22
CA ILE A 262 0.07 -2.89 11.66
C ILE A 262 1.16 -3.82 11.17
N VAL A 263 2.08 -3.30 10.36
CA VAL A 263 3.19 -4.06 9.78
C VAL A 263 4.54 -3.53 10.26
N GLY A 264 5.42 -4.43 10.64
CA GLY A 264 6.80 -4.12 11.02
C GLY A 264 7.78 -4.73 10.03
N TYR A 265 9.03 -4.31 10.11
CA TYR A 265 10.14 -4.94 9.38
C TYR A 265 10.98 -5.78 10.34
N ARG A 266 11.46 -6.93 9.88
CA ARG A 266 12.41 -7.80 10.56
C ARG A 266 13.45 -8.28 9.55
N PHE A 267 14.55 -8.85 10.02
CA PHE A 267 15.55 -9.47 9.13
C PHE A 267 15.74 -10.93 9.48
N ARG A 268 15.93 -11.75 8.44
CA ARG A 268 16.20 -13.19 8.56
C ARG A 268 17.43 -13.60 7.75
N PRO A 269 18.14 -14.68 8.10
CA PRO A 269 19.24 -15.20 7.28
C PRO A 269 18.80 -15.54 5.85
N SER A 270 19.57 -15.13 4.83
CA SER A 270 19.26 -15.32 3.40
C SER A 270 19.76 -16.67 2.82
N GLY A 271 19.84 -17.73 3.64
CA GLY A 271 20.31 -19.05 3.23
C GLY A 271 19.57 -20.16 3.98
N GLU A 272 19.26 -21.25 3.28
CA GLU A 272 18.45 -22.40 3.69
C GLU A 272 18.52 -22.76 5.18
N VAL A 273 17.40 -22.57 5.90
CA VAL A 273 17.05 -23.52 6.96
C VAL A 273 16.73 -24.81 6.24
N ARG A 274 17.62 -25.82 6.36
CA ARG A 274 17.40 -27.16 5.82
C ARG A 274 16.01 -27.66 6.23
N LYS A 275 15.27 -28.23 5.27
CA LYS A 275 14.08 -29.05 5.49
C LYS A 275 14.34 -30.13 6.55
N GLY A 276 13.41 -30.27 7.49
CA GLY A 276 13.26 -31.35 8.48
C GLY A 276 12.73 -30.74 9.78
N GLU A 277 11.54 -31.01 10.29
CA GLU A 277 10.57 -32.08 10.07
C GLU A 277 9.15 -31.51 10.13
N ILE A 278 8.27 -32.11 9.33
CA ILE A 278 6.83 -32.05 9.49
C ILE A 278 6.50 -33.10 10.54
N ASP A 279 5.87 -32.69 11.63
CA ASP A 279 4.77 -33.39 12.30
C ASP A 279 3.90 -32.37 13.05
#